data_AF-A0A838X026-F1
#
_entry.id   AF-A0A838X026-F1
#
_cell.length_a   1.000
_cell.length_b   1.000
_cell.length_c   1.000
_cell.angle_alpha   90.00
_cell.angle_beta   90.00
_cell.angle_gamma   90.00
#
_symmetry.space_group_name_H-M   'P 1'
#
loop_
_entity.id
_entity.type
_entity.pdbx_description
1 polymer ?
#
loop_
_entity_poly.entity_id
_entity_poly.type
_entity_poly.pdbx_seq_one_letter_code
_entity_poly.pdbx_strand_id
1 'polypeptide(L)'
;ARGTTLWIPSTYGFDYPPFAVDGPSVPNDAPYTGGLTKVDVVANPADGFDCVRAWETNARIATLPVLTTADSTIWALTTARADGSAEHEVSVLGIDADTGAETHRVPIGVQPFDAPLQLTGMVTPQGELWQVTATRLLRIGADTSAGDAASSYPSGLSSSQ
;
A
#
# COMPACT_ATOMS: atom_id res chain seq x y z
N ALA A 1 -0.82 -11.52 -5.35
CA ALA A 1 -0.30 -12.82 -5.84
C ALA A 1 -0.32 -12.81 -7.36
N ARG A 2 0.63 -13.48 -8.01
CA ARG A 2 0.65 -13.70 -9.45
C ARG A 2 1.36 -15.03 -9.74
N GLY A 3 0.68 -15.95 -10.41
CA GLY A 3 1.23 -17.29 -10.67
C GLY A 3 1.62 -17.98 -9.36
N THR A 4 2.88 -18.41 -9.27
CA THR A 4 3.47 -19.06 -8.08
C THR A 4 4.12 -18.09 -7.11
N THR A 5 3.87 -16.79 -7.23
CA THR A 5 4.48 -15.76 -6.37
C THR A 5 3.43 -15.02 -5.54
N LEU A 6 3.76 -14.81 -4.28
CA LEU A 6 3.00 -14.04 -3.30
C LEU A 6 3.84 -12.82 -2.88
N TRP A 7 3.17 -11.68 -2.70
CA TRP A 7 3.73 -10.53 -2.00
C TRP A 7 2.85 -10.28 -0.80
N ILE A 8 3.45 -10.38 0.38
CA ILE A 8 2.76 -10.32 1.66
C ILE A 8 3.25 -9.05 2.36
N PRO A 9 2.41 -8.02 2.48
CA PRO A 9 2.75 -6.91 3.34
C PRO A 9 2.73 -7.40 4.79
N SER A 10 3.84 -7.23 5.50
CA SER A 10 3.85 -7.44 6.95
C SER A 10 2.92 -6.36 7.53
N THR A 11 1.94 -6.82 8.30
CA THR A 11 0.65 -6.17 8.46
C THR A 11 0.71 -4.69 8.76
N TYR A 12 -0.28 -4.00 8.20
CA TYR A 12 -0.87 -2.78 8.73
C TYR A 12 -1.08 -2.95 10.24
N GLY A 13 -0.14 -2.44 11.05
CA GLY A 13 -0.14 -2.55 12.52
C GLY A 13 -1.19 -1.63 13.13
N PHE A 14 -2.47 -1.95 12.92
CA PHE A 14 -3.54 -1.25 13.60
C PHE A 14 -3.55 -1.67 15.06
N ASP A 15 -3.28 -0.73 15.95
CA ASP A 15 -3.49 -0.93 17.38
C ASP A 15 -4.97 -1.15 17.61
N TYR A 16 -5.33 -2.37 17.99
CA TYR A 16 -6.69 -2.66 18.39
C TYR A 16 -6.97 -1.98 19.73
N PRO A 17 -8.09 -1.26 19.87
CA PRO A 17 -8.43 -0.64 21.13
C PRO A 17 -8.60 -1.73 22.22
N PRO A 18 -8.31 -1.44 23.50
CA PRO A 18 -8.32 -2.44 24.58
C PRO A 18 -9.66 -3.18 24.75
N PHE A 19 -10.77 -2.57 24.34
CA PHE A 19 -12.10 -3.20 24.39
C PHE A 19 -12.37 -4.17 23.23
N ALA A 20 -11.48 -4.25 22.24
CA ALA A 20 -11.60 -5.13 21.07
C ALA A 20 -10.78 -6.43 21.22
N VAL A 21 -10.14 -6.66 22.37
CA VAL A 21 -9.32 -7.84 22.65
C VAL A 21 -9.57 -8.35 24.08
N ASP A 22 -9.50 -9.67 24.28
CA ASP A 22 -9.74 -10.30 25.59
C ASP A 22 -8.47 -10.41 26.47
N GLY A 23 -7.36 -9.81 26.04
CA GLY A 23 -6.07 -9.87 26.73
C GLY A 23 -4.92 -9.29 25.90
N PRO A 24 -3.69 -9.25 26.45
CA PRO A 24 -2.51 -8.76 25.73
C PRO A 24 -2.11 -9.68 24.57
N SER A 25 -1.39 -9.14 23.59
CA SER A 25 -0.73 -9.90 22.52
C SER A 25 0.24 -10.94 23.11
N VAL A 26 0.34 -12.11 22.46
CA VAL A 26 1.35 -13.13 22.79
C VAL A 26 2.06 -13.55 21.50
N PRO A 27 3.35 -13.19 21.31
CA PRO A 27 4.19 -12.43 22.25
C PRO A 27 3.70 -10.98 22.43
N ASN A 28 4.04 -10.36 23.57
CA ASN A 28 3.65 -8.97 23.86
C ASN A 28 4.17 -8.00 22.79
N ASP A 29 5.39 -8.25 22.35
CA ASP A 29 6.03 -7.53 21.25
C ASP A 29 6.67 -8.53 20.30
N ALA A 30 6.65 -8.21 19.01
CA ALA A 30 7.41 -8.92 18.00
C ALA A 30 8.27 -7.91 17.24
N PRO A 31 9.57 -8.19 17.00
CA PRO A 31 10.50 -7.23 16.40
C PRO A 31 10.31 -7.09 14.88
N TYR A 32 9.08 -7.26 14.38
CA TYR A 32 8.79 -7.07 12.97
C TYR A 32 8.85 -5.58 12.65
N THR A 33 9.79 -5.20 11.79
CA THR A 33 9.94 -3.81 11.31
C THR A 33 8.80 -3.38 10.37
N GLY A 34 7.87 -4.29 10.06
CA GLY A 34 6.95 -4.15 8.93
C GLY A 34 7.68 -4.36 7.61
N GLY A 35 6.97 -4.26 6.49
CA GLY A 35 7.60 -4.47 5.20
C GLY A 35 6.70 -5.02 4.12
N LEU A 36 7.35 -5.42 3.04
CA LEU A 36 6.80 -6.25 1.99
C LEU A 36 7.73 -7.43 1.77
N THR A 37 7.19 -8.64 1.78
CA THR A 37 7.93 -9.88 1.56
C THR A 37 7.45 -10.55 0.29
N LYS A 38 8.37 -10.91 -0.61
CA LYS A 38 8.09 -11.82 -1.72
C LYS A 38 8.32 -13.25 -1.29
N VAL A 39 7.34 -14.10 -1.55
CA VAL A 39 7.39 -15.55 -1.31
C VAL A 39 7.09 -16.26 -2.61
N ASP A 40 7.99 -17.13 -3.03
CA ASP A 40 7.79 -18.00 -4.20
C ASP A 40 7.37 -19.39 -3.72
N VAL A 41 6.33 -19.93 -4.37
CA VAL A 41 5.82 -21.28 -4.17
C VAL A 41 6.52 -22.18 -5.18
N VAL A 42 7.40 -23.06 -4.70
CA VAL A 42 8.20 -23.95 -5.54
C VAL A 42 7.74 -25.39 -5.38
N ALA A 43 7.72 -26.15 -6.47
CA ALA A 43 7.36 -27.56 -6.41
C ALA A 43 8.44 -28.34 -5.62
N ASN A 44 8.00 -29.13 -4.65
CA ASN A 44 8.83 -30.06 -3.91
C ASN A 44 8.63 -31.47 -4.51
N PRO A 45 9.67 -32.08 -5.10
CA PRO A 45 9.59 -33.41 -5.70
C PRO A 45 9.26 -34.54 -4.71
N ALA A 46 9.40 -34.31 -3.41
CA ALA A 46 9.11 -35.29 -2.37
C ALA A 46 7.65 -35.25 -1.91
N ASP A 47 7.02 -34.06 -1.74
CA ASP A 47 5.67 -33.99 -1.16
C ASP A 47 4.80 -32.75 -1.49
N GLY A 48 5.01 -32.05 -2.60
CA GLY A 48 4.07 -31.01 -3.04
C GLY A 48 4.71 -29.67 -3.33
N PHE A 49 4.60 -28.71 -2.40
CA PHE A 49 5.11 -27.34 -2.60
C PHE A 49 5.76 -26.77 -1.34
N ASP A 50 6.90 -26.10 -1.52
CA ASP A 50 7.56 -25.30 -0.49
C ASP A 50 7.30 -23.80 -0.71
N CYS A 51 7.30 -23.02 0.37
CA CYS A 51 7.28 -21.56 0.33
C CYS A 51 8.67 -21.02 0.62
N VAL A 52 9.29 -20.35 -0.35
CA VAL A 52 10.64 -19.78 -0.23
C VAL A 52 10.53 -18.26 -0.19
N ARG A 53 11.04 -17.65 0.89
CA ARG A 53 11.17 -16.19 0.96
C ARG A 53 12.25 -15.74 -0.02
N ALA A 54 11.86 -15.00 -1.05
CA ALA A 54 12.76 -14.53 -2.09
C ALA A 54 13.45 -13.22 -1.70
N TRP A 55 12.68 -12.25 -1.21
CA TRP A 55 13.19 -10.99 -0.65
C TRP A 55 12.24 -10.40 0.37
N GLU A 56 12.76 -9.47 1.17
CA GLU A 56 12.01 -8.70 2.16
C GLU A 56 12.53 -7.26 2.18
N THR A 57 11.62 -6.31 2.33
CA THR A 57 11.93 -4.88 2.45
C THR A 57 11.48 -4.37 3.80
N ASN A 58 12.10 -3.29 4.28
CA ASN A 58 11.62 -2.54 5.46
C ASN A 58 10.62 -1.43 5.08
N ALA A 59 10.07 -1.46 3.87
CA ALA A 59 9.14 -0.43 3.42
C ALA A 59 7.82 -0.53 4.19
N ARG A 60 7.44 0.52 4.91
CA ARG A 60 6.18 0.55 5.66
C ARG A 60 4.99 0.66 4.71
N ILE A 61 4.23 -0.42 4.55
CA ILE A 61 3.04 -0.47 3.71
C ILE A 61 1.82 -0.02 4.52
N ALA A 62 1.17 1.07 4.10
CA ALA A 62 0.05 1.69 4.79
C ALA A 62 -1.30 1.57 4.05
N THR A 63 -1.35 0.89 2.90
CA THR A 63 -2.61 0.51 2.23
C THR A 63 -2.45 -0.85 1.60
N LEU A 64 -3.55 -1.53 1.25
CA LEU A 64 -3.47 -2.78 0.49
C LEU A 64 -2.69 -2.54 -0.82
N PRO A 65 -1.57 -3.26 -1.06
CA PRO A 65 -0.77 -3.04 -2.27
C PRO A 65 -1.49 -3.50 -3.54
N VAL A 66 -1.23 -2.80 -4.64
CA VAL A 66 -1.74 -3.13 -5.97
C VAL A 66 -0.57 -3.36 -6.91
N LEU A 67 -0.55 -4.50 -7.60
CA LEU A 67 0.47 -4.84 -8.59
C LEU A 67 0.04 -4.39 -9.99
N THR A 68 0.85 -3.58 -10.66
CA THR A 68 0.73 -3.31 -12.09
C THR A 68 1.51 -4.38 -12.88
N THR A 69 0.85 -5.02 -13.85
CA THR A 69 1.46 -6.14 -14.61
C THR A 69 2.30 -5.69 -15.79
N ALA A 70 2.15 -4.44 -16.25
CA ALA A 70 2.86 -3.91 -17.41
C ALA A 70 4.34 -3.64 -17.10
N ASP A 71 4.64 -3.20 -15.89
CA ASP A 71 5.96 -2.78 -15.42
C ASP A 71 6.39 -3.49 -14.12
N SER A 72 5.63 -4.49 -13.67
CA SER A 72 5.90 -5.22 -12.42
C SER A 72 6.09 -4.33 -11.19
N THR A 73 5.36 -3.21 -11.08
CA THR A 73 5.45 -2.32 -9.92
C THR A 73 4.33 -2.58 -8.91
N ILE A 74 4.69 -2.64 -7.63
CA ILE A 74 3.76 -2.74 -6.51
C ILE A 74 3.56 -1.34 -5.94
N TRP A 75 2.32 -0.87 -5.99
CA TRP A 75 1.91 0.45 -5.53
C TRP A 75 1.18 0.38 -4.19
N ALA A 76 1.55 1.26 -3.27
CA ALA A 76 0.86 1.46 -2.00
C ALA A 76 1.08 2.89 -1.49
N LEU A 77 0.36 3.28 -0.44
CA LEU A 77 0.78 4.41 0.38
C LEU A 77 1.76 3.93 1.45
N THR A 78 2.70 4.80 1.81
CA THR A 78 3.63 4.61 2.92
C THR A 78 3.55 5.81 3.85
N THR A 79 3.80 5.54 5.13
CA THR A 79 3.90 6.57 6.18
C THR A 79 5.32 6.74 6.70
N ALA A 80 6.29 6.03 6.08
CA ALA A 80 7.70 6.08 6.40
C ALA A 80 8.49 6.84 5.34
N ARG A 81 9.59 7.48 5.73
CA ARG A 81 10.58 8.07 4.81
C ARG A 81 11.46 6.99 4.16
N ALA A 82 12.18 7.39 3.12
CA ALA A 82 13.09 6.51 2.37
C ALA A 82 14.23 5.93 3.22
N ASP A 83 14.67 6.65 4.27
CA ASP A 83 15.67 6.17 5.24
C ASP A 83 15.07 5.25 6.32
N GLY A 84 13.80 4.87 6.19
CA GLY A 84 13.06 4.07 7.16
C GLY A 84 12.60 4.84 8.40
N SER A 85 12.87 6.15 8.48
CA SER A 85 12.50 6.99 9.61
C SER A 85 11.13 7.67 9.43
N ALA A 86 10.56 8.06 10.56
CA ALA A 86 9.37 8.92 10.73
C ALA A 86 8.00 8.35 10.34
N GLU A 87 7.01 8.75 11.14
CA GLU A 87 5.60 8.36 11.06
C GLU A 87 4.70 9.46 10.47
N HIS A 88 5.27 10.58 9.99
CA HIS A 88 4.48 11.79 9.70
C HIS A 88 4.28 12.11 8.22
N GLU A 89 5.13 11.64 7.32
CA GLU A 89 4.96 11.87 5.87
C GLU A 89 4.07 10.79 5.28
N VAL A 90 3.13 11.15 4.41
CA VAL A 90 2.35 10.21 3.61
C VAL A 90 2.79 10.34 2.16
N SER A 91 3.24 9.23 1.58
CA SER A 91 3.81 9.16 0.24
C SER A 91 3.16 8.03 -0.57
N VAL A 92 3.00 8.23 -1.88
CA VAL A 92 2.81 7.12 -2.82
C VAL A 92 4.16 6.43 -2.98
N LEU A 93 4.17 5.11 -2.85
CA LEU A 93 5.34 4.25 -2.92
C LEU A 93 5.19 3.26 -4.07
N GLY A 94 6.23 3.14 -4.89
CA GLY A 94 6.39 2.09 -5.89
C GLY A 94 7.56 1.17 -5.53
N ILE A 95 7.33 -0.14 -5.58
CA ILE A 95 8.34 -1.18 -5.33
C ILE A 95 8.41 -2.11 -6.54
N ASP A 96 9.60 -2.37 -7.06
CA ASP A 96 9.83 -3.39 -8.09
C ASP A 96 9.50 -4.79 -7.54
N ALA A 97 8.55 -5.48 -8.16
CA ALA A 97 8.03 -6.75 -7.67
C ALA A 97 9.05 -7.90 -7.72
N ASP A 98 10.10 -7.79 -8.54
CA ASP A 98 11.08 -8.84 -8.74
C ASP A 98 12.25 -8.71 -7.76
N THR A 99 12.67 -7.48 -7.47
CA THR A 99 13.87 -7.16 -6.68
C THR A 99 13.56 -6.62 -5.28
N GLY A 100 12.36 -6.09 -5.05
CA GLY A 100 12.00 -5.38 -3.82
C GLY A 100 12.60 -3.97 -3.72
N ALA A 101 13.23 -3.46 -4.78
CA ALA A 101 13.78 -2.11 -4.78
C ALA A 101 12.67 -1.05 -4.82
N GLU A 102 12.82 0.03 -4.05
CA GLU A 102 11.98 1.21 -4.19
C GLU A 102 12.26 1.87 -5.55
N THR A 103 11.24 2.00 -6.39
CA THR A 103 11.32 2.63 -7.72
C THR A 103 10.75 4.03 -7.74
N HIS A 104 9.76 4.30 -6.88
CA HIS A 104 9.05 5.57 -6.83
C HIS A 104 8.70 5.98 -5.40
N ARG A 105 8.79 7.29 -5.16
CA ARG A 105 8.27 7.93 -3.96
C ARG A 105 7.76 9.32 -4.29
N VAL A 106 6.49 9.57 -4.00
CA VAL A 106 5.86 10.87 -4.23
C VAL A 106 5.17 11.32 -2.93
N PRO A 107 5.70 12.34 -2.23
CA PRO A 107 5.03 12.93 -1.08
C PRO A 107 3.69 13.54 -1.45
N ILE A 108 2.64 13.16 -0.73
CA ILE A 108 1.25 13.60 -1.01
C ILE A 108 0.56 14.21 0.21
N GLY A 109 1.13 14.07 1.40
CA GLY A 109 0.47 14.54 2.60
C GLY A 109 1.23 14.28 3.88
N VAL A 110 0.57 14.55 5.00
CA VAL A 110 1.12 14.35 6.34
C VAL A 110 0.09 13.77 7.31
N GLN A 111 0.53 12.91 8.23
CA GLN A 111 -0.32 12.44 9.33
C GLN A 111 -0.57 13.56 10.36
N PRO A 112 -1.74 13.58 11.03
CA PRO A 112 -2.87 12.66 10.86
C PRO A 112 -3.85 13.07 9.74
N PHE A 113 -3.70 14.25 9.14
CA PHE A 113 -4.67 14.81 8.18
C PHE A 113 -4.82 13.97 6.90
N ASP A 114 -3.72 13.41 6.41
CA ASP A 114 -3.69 12.55 5.23
C ASP A 114 -3.47 11.08 5.58
N ALA A 115 -3.78 10.67 6.82
CA ALA A 115 -3.63 9.28 7.25
C ALA A 115 -4.35 8.35 6.26
N PRO A 116 -3.66 7.36 5.68
CA PRO A 116 -4.30 6.37 4.82
C PRO A 116 -5.44 5.67 5.55
N LEU A 117 -6.58 5.51 4.90
CA LEU A 117 -7.65 4.68 5.44
C LEU A 117 -7.39 3.21 5.08
N GLN A 118 -7.79 2.30 5.96
CA GLN A 118 -7.71 0.83 5.76
C GLN A 118 -8.71 0.30 4.73
N LEU A 119 -8.92 1.05 3.66
CA LEU A 119 -9.81 0.67 2.58
C LEU A 119 -8.98 0.12 1.42
N THR A 120 -9.54 -0.86 0.74
CA THR A 120 -8.96 -1.33 -0.52
C THR A 120 -9.19 -0.25 -1.56
N GLY A 121 -8.11 0.21 -2.19
CA GLY A 121 -8.21 1.13 -3.31
C GLY A 121 -8.92 0.49 -4.51
N MET A 122 -9.54 1.31 -5.35
CA MET A 122 -10.27 0.85 -6.53
C MET A 122 -9.48 1.15 -7.80
N VAL A 123 -9.28 0.15 -8.66
CA VAL A 123 -8.63 0.35 -9.97
C VAL A 123 -9.72 0.52 -11.03
N THR A 124 -9.67 1.61 -11.80
CA THR A 124 -10.61 1.88 -12.90
C THR A 124 -10.27 1.05 -14.14
N PRO A 125 -11.21 0.90 -15.10
CA PRO A 125 -10.90 0.31 -16.41
C PRO A 125 -9.79 1.03 -17.18
N GLN A 126 -9.55 2.32 -16.88
CA GLN A 126 -8.48 3.14 -17.46
C GLN A 126 -7.13 2.90 -16.77
N GLY A 127 -7.07 2.08 -15.72
CA GLY A 127 -5.84 1.74 -15.00
C GLY A 127 -5.46 2.70 -13.88
N GLU A 128 -6.39 3.54 -13.42
CA GLU A 128 -6.13 4.50 -12.36
C GLU A 128 -6.49 3.89 -11.00
N LEU A 129 -5.61 4.04 -10.03
CA LEU A 129 -5.86 3.69 -8.64
C LEU A 129 -6.52 4.86 -7.91
N TRP A 130 -7.70 4.62 -7.38
CA TRP A 130 -8.41 5.52 -6.48
C TRP A 130 -8.23 5.05 -5.04
N GLN A 131 -7.62 5.90 -4.20
CA GLN A 131 -7.26 5.58 -2.83
C GLN A 131 -7.72 6.69 -1.88
N VAL A 132 -8.23 6.34 -0.71
CA VAL A 132 -8.78 7.30 0.25
C VAL A 132 -7.81 7.53 1.40
N THR A 133 -7.64 8.80 1.78
CA THR A 133 -7.03 9.22 3.05
C THR A 133 -8.10 9.84 3.95
N ALA A 134 -7.74 10.14 5.19
CA ALA A 134 -8.66 10.75 6.15
C ALA A 134 -9.36 12.03 5.64
N THR A 135 -8.72 12.79 4.75
CA THR A 135 -9.27 14.06 4.22
C THR A 135 -9.38 14.15 2.70
N ARG A 136 -8.87 13.17 1.94
CA ARG A 136 -8.80 13.26 0.47
C ARG A 136 -9.14 11.93 -0.21
N LEU A 137 -9.62 12.05 -1.44
CA LEU A 137 -9.70 10.96 -2.40
C LEU A 137 -8.64 11.20 -3.47
N LEU A 138 -7.67 10.30 -3.57
CA LEU A 138 -6.53 10.38 -4.48
C LEU A 138 -6.83 9.61 -5.76
N ARG A 139 -6.53 10.22 -6.92
CA ARG A 139 -6.44 9.54 -8.22
C ARG A 139 -4.96 9.39 -8.56
N ILE A 140 -4.49 8.16 -8.68
CA ILE A 140 -3.09 7.81 -8.96
C ILE A 140 -3.07 7.07 -10.30
N GLY A 141 -2.39 7.64 -11.29
CA GLY A 141 -2.30 7.07 -12.64
C GLY A 141 -1.42 7.94 -13.52
N ALA A 142 -1.23 7.52 -14.76
CA ALA A 142 -0.51 8.32 -15.74
C ALA A 142 -1.25 9.65 -16.00
N ASP A 143 -0.50 10.74 -16.14
CA ASP A 143 -1.05 12.03 -16.54
C ASP A 143 -1.67 11.90 -17.94
N THR A 144 -3.00 11.89 -17.99
CA THR A 144 -3.81 11.84 -19.21
C THR A 144 -4.28 13.22 -19.63
N SER A 145 -3.51 14.27 -19.32
CA SER A 145 -3.72 15.65 -19.81
C SER A 145 -3.41 15.78 -21.32
N ALA A 146 -4.14 14.98 -22.11
CA ALA A 146 -4.41 15.11 -23.52
C ALA A 146 -5.78 14.46 -23.81
N GLY A 147 -6.83 14.89 -23.09
CA GLY A 147 -8.20 14.45 -23.32
C GLY A 147 -9.11 14.79 -22.15
N ASP A 148 -9.89 15.87 -22.29
CA ASP A 148 -10.92 16.37 -21.37
C ASP A 148 -11.47 15.35 -20.36
N ALA A 149 -11.03 15.45 -19.10
CA ALA A 149 -11.73 14.86 -17.97
C ALA A 149 -12.48 15.97 -17.24
N ALA A 150 -13.76 16.13 -17.60
CA ALA A 150 -14.71 16.87 -16.79
C ALA A 150 -14.70 16.29 -15.37
N SER A 151 -14.38 17.12 -14.38
CA SER A 151 -14.50 16.78 -12.97
C SER A 151 -15.92 16.29 -12.68
N SER A 152 -16.05 15.09 -12.12
CA SER A 152 -17.34 14.54 -11.65
C SER A 152 -17.79 15.14 -10.31
N TYR A 153 -17.08 16.13 -9.78
CA TYR A 153 -17.56 16.90 -8.63
C TYR A 153 -18.54 17.99 -9.12
N PRO A 154 -19.79 18.01 -8.63
CA PRO A 154 -20.67 19.14 -8.88
C PRO A 154 -20.01 20.40 -8.33
N SER A 155 -19.65 21.31 -9.24
CA SER A 155 -19.12 22.63 -8.91
C SER A 155 -20.27 23.49 -8.41
N GLY A 156 -20.67 23.31 -7.14
CA GLY A 156 -21.82 24.03 -6.63
C GLY A 156 -22.17 23.72 -5.18
N LEU A 157 -21.41 24.28 -4.25
CA LEU A 157 -21.97 24.68 -2.96
C LEU A 157 -22.01 26.21 -2.95
N SER A 158 -23.15 26.74 -3.38
CA SER A 158 -23.50 28.15 -3.20
C SER A 158 -23.73 28.38 -1.70
N SER A 159 -22.86 29.16 -1.06
CA SER A 159 -23.15 29.73 0.26
C SER A 159 -24.16 30.87 0.10
N SER A 160 -25.40 30.66 0.51
CA SER A 160 -26.31 31.76 0.81
C SER A 160 -25.97 32.30 2.20
N GLN A 161 -25.78 33.62 2.28
CA GLN A 161 -25.73 34.38 3.54
C GLN A 161 -27.03 34.26 4.33
#